data_AF-A0A840LF71-F1
#
_entry.id   AF-A0A840LF71-F1
#
_cell.length_a   1.000
_cell.length_b   1.000
_cell.length_c   1.000
_cell.angle_alpha   90.00
_cell.angle_beta   90.00
_cell.angle_gamma   90.00
#
_symmetry.space_group_name_H-M   'P 1'
#
loop_
_entity.id
_entity.type
_entity.pdbx_description
1 polymer ?
#
loop_
_entity_poly.entity_id
_entity_poly.type
_entity_poly.pdbx_seq_one_letter_code
_entity_poly.pdbx_strand_id
1 'polypeptide(L)'
;MTLLELEAALDAMVQERYNQAESDVEADGMALAAQDFEYLQTRIRCLEASLSAANDEVAWIAPAARPTPAQALRRIKAICGRFPDLYSAMLVIVATHPAVSRDMLAMAVKQFRKDTEPLSPEDVKSLLVSIVNGGNQAFDAILRTRKNGERKAAAIPWAKE
;
A
#
# COMPACT_ATOMS: atom_id res chain seq x y z
N MET A 1 -15.93 -14.41 15.86
CA MET A 1 -16.32 -14.96 14.55
C MET A 1 -15.63 -14.14 13.49
N THR A 2 -14.89 -14.78 12.60
CA THR A 2 -14.26 -14.12 11.45
C THR A 2 -15.31 -13.73 10.40
N LEU A 3 -14.97 -12.85 9.45
CA LEU A 3 -15.89 -12.50 8.35
C LEU A 3 -16.38 -13.75 7.60
N LEU A 4 -15.48 -14.69 7.33
CA LEU A 4 -15.79 -15.94 6.62
C LEU A 4 -16.75 -16.85 7.41
N GLU A 5 -16.64 -16.88 8.73
CA GLU A 5 -17.58 -17.63 9.58
C GLU A 5 -18.95 -16.94 9.66
N LEU A 6 -18.98 -15.60 9.63
CA LEU A 6 -20.20 -14.80 9.60
C LEU A 6 -20.96 -14.98 8.28
N GLU A 7 -20.25 -14.95 7.15
CA GLU A 7 -20.79 -15.16 5.81
C GLU A 7 -21.38 -16.57 5.68
N ALA A 8 -20.66 -17.60 6.11
CA ALA A 8 -21.16 -18.98 6.09
C ALA A 8 -22.41 -19.17 6.97
N ALA A 9 -22.48 -18.51 8.12
CA ALA A 9 -23.67 -18.54 8.99
C ALA A 9 -24.87 -17.84 8.32
N LEU A 10 -24.63 -16.71 7.66
CA LEU A 10 -25.66 -15.98 6.93
C LEU A 10 -26.17 -16.81 5.74
N ASP A 11 -25.28 -17.42 4.96
CA ASP A 11 -25.63 -18.28 3.83
C ASP A 11 -26.49 -19.47 4.28
N ALA A 12 -26.16 -20.09 5.41
CA ALA A 12 -26.96 -21.17 5.97
C ALA A 12 -28.38 -20.69 6.33
N MET A 13 -28.51 -19.50 6.93
CA MET A 13 -29.82 -18.92 7.25
C MET A 13 -30.63 -18.59 5.99
N VAL A 14 -29.98 -18.07 4.93
CA VAL A 14 -30.65 -17.85 3.64
C VAL A 14 -31.17 -19.16 3.07
N GLN A 15 -30.34 -20.21 3.03
CA GLN A 15 -30.74 -21.52 2.49
C GLN A 15 -31.85 -22.20 3.30
N GLU A 16 -31.92 -21.97 4.62
CA GLU A 16 -32.95 -22.57 5.47
C GLU A 16 -34.27 -21.78 5.46
N ARG A 17 -34.19 -20.44 5.55
CA ARG A 17 -35.34 -19.58 5.87
C ARG A 17 -35.79 -18.69 4.71
N TYR A 18 -34.89 -18.38 3.79
CA TYR A 18 -35.12 -17.44 2.67
C TYR A 18 -34.67 -18.04 1.33
N ASN A 19 -34.80 -19.35 1.15
CA ASN A 19 -34.34 -20.07 -0.05
C ASN A 19 -35.03 -19.65 -1.36
N GLN A 20 -36.14 -18.93 -1.25
CA GLN A 20 -36.90 -18.35 -2.34
C GLN A 20 -36.45 -16.94 -2.72
N ALA A 21 -35.57 -16.30 -1.93
CA ALA A 21 -35.00 -15.01 -2.27
C ALA A 21 -34.02 -15.17 -3.44
N GLU A 22 -34.19 -14.35 -4.48
CA GLU A 22 -33.31 -14.35 -5.65
C GLU A 22 -32.06 -13.48 -5.43
N SER A 23 -32.02 -12.73 -4.34
CA SER A 23 -30.89 -11.87 -3.95
C SER A 23 -30.81 -11.62 -2.44
N ASP A 24 -29.63 -11.22 -1.95
CA ASP A 24 -29.42 -10.76 -0.57
C ASP A 24 -30.41 -9.66 -0.15
N VAL A 25 -30.71 -8.72 -1.06
CA VAL A 25 -31.59 -7.58 -0.77
C VAL A 25 -33.03 -8.05 -0.55
N GLU A 26 -33.45 -9.05 -1.30
CA GLU A 26 -34.77 -9.66 -1.14
C GLU A 26 -34.84 -10.48 0.16
N ALA A 27 -33.80 -11.25 0.48
CA ALA A 27 -33.69 -11.96 1.75
C ALA A 27 -33.71 -10.98 2.94
N ASP A 28 -32.98 -9.86 2.86
CA ASP A 28 -32.97 -8.81 3.87
C ASP A 28 -34.38 -8.19 4.05
N GLY A 29 -35.11 -7.96 2.95
CA GLY A 29 -36.48 -7.45 2.98
C GLY A 29 -37.48 -8.44 3.59
N MET A 30 -37.35 -9.73 3.26
CA MET A 30 -38.16 -10.80 3.84
C MET A 30 -37.89 -10.98 5.34
N ALA A 31 -36.62 -10.93 5.74
CA ALA A 31 -36.22 -11.02 7.14
C ALA A 31 -36.73 -9.84 7.96
N LEU A 32 -36.70 -8.63 7.39
CA LEU A 32 -37.28 -7.45 8.03
C LEU A 32 -38.80 -7.58 8.22
N ALA A 33 -39.52 -8.04 7.19
CA ALA A 33 -40.96 -8.26 7.26
C ALA A 33 -41.33 -9.35 8.29
N ALA A 34 -40.51 -10.41 8.38
CA ALA A 34 -40.66 -11.50 9.35
C ALA A 34 -40.17 -11.15 10.77
N GLN A 35 -39.54 -9.99 10.96
CA GLN A 35 -38.87 -9.60 12.20
C GLN A 35 -37.83 -10.65 12.66
N ASP A 36 -37.12 -11.27 11.73
CA ASP A 36 -36.03 -12.20 12.05
C ASP A 36 -34.80 -11.40 12.51
N PHE A 37 -34.79 -11.04 13.79
CA PHE A 37 -33.71 -10.28 14.39
C PHE A 37 -32.38 -11.03 14.41
N GLU A 38 -32.39 -12.37 14.39
CA GLU A 38 -31.18 -13.18 14.37
C GLU A 38 -30.46 -13.05 13.02
N TYR A 39 -31.21 -13.18 11.93
CA TYR A 39 -30.70 -12.96 10.58
C TYR A 39 -30.19 -11.52 10.42
N LEU A 40 -31.01 -10.53 10.81
CA LEU A 40 -30.65 -9.12 10.65
C LEU A 40 -29.41 -8.74 11.47
N GLN A 41 -29.28 -9.27 12.69
CA GLN A 41 -28.09 -9.04 13.51
C GLN A 41 -26.84 -9.68 12.89
N THR A 42 -26.98 -10.89 12.32
CA THR A 42 -25.88 -11.57 11.61
C THR A 42 -25.47 -10.79 10.36
N ARG A 43 -26.43 -10.27 9.59
CA ARG A 43 -26.20 -9.41 8.42
C ARG A 43 -25.44 -8.13 8.80
N ILE A 44 -25.87 -7.45 9.87
CA ILE A 44 -25.19 -6.26 10.38
C ILE A 44 -23.74 -6.58 10.76
N ARG A 45 -23.49 -7.69 11.47
CA ARG A 45 -22.13 -8.10 11.83
C ARG A 45 -21.26 -8.42 10.61
N CYS A 46 -21.82 -9.02 9.56
CA CYS A 46 -21.11 -9.22 8.29
C CYS A 46 -20.68 -7.87 7.71
N LEU A 47 -21.63 -6.93 7.58
CA LEU A 47 -21.38 -5.59 7.02
C LEU A 47 -20.34 -4.81 7.83
N GLU A 48 -20.41 -4.86 9.17
CA GLU A 48 -19.42 -4.24 10.06
C GLU A 48 -18.03 -4.85 9.86
N ALA A 49 -17.93 -6.18 9.74
CA ALA A 49 -16.66 -6.87 9.51
C ALA A 49 -16.08 -6.56 8.12
N SER A 50 -16.92 -6.51 7.07
CA SER A 50 -16.50 -6.09 5.72
C SER A 50 -16.05 -4.64 5.70
N LEU A 51 -16.77 -3.73 6.37
CA LEU A 51 -16.37 -2.33 6.48
C LEU A 51 -15.06 -2.16 7.24
N SER A 52 -14.85 -2.91 8.32
CA SER A 52 -13.58 -2.92 9.05
C SER A 52 -12.44 -3.40 8.15
N ALA A 53 -12.64 -4.49 7.42
CA ALA A 53 -11.62 -5.03 6.52
C ALA A 53 -11.28 -4.06 5.38
N ALA A 54 -12.28 -3.37 4.82
CA ALA A 54 -12.08 -2.34 3.80
C ALA A 54 -11.33 -1.11 4.36
N ASN A 55 -11.64 -0.67 5.58
CA ASN A 55 -10.91 0.42 6.23
C ASN A 55 -9.45 0.06 6.57
N ASP A 56 -9.15 -1.22 6.77
CA ASP A 56 -7.78 -1.71 6.97
C ASP A 56 -6.93 -1.66 5.68
N GLU A 57 -7.52 -1.53 4.49
CA GLU A 57 -6.78 -1.48 3.21
C GLU A 57 -5.84 -0.28 3.09
N VAL A 58 -6.09 0.80 3.83
CA VAL A 58 -5.22 1.99 3.90
C VAL A 58 -4.57 2.18 5.26
N ALA A 59 -4.92 1.38 6.27
CA ALA A 59 -4.28 1.46 7.58
C ALA A 59 -2.75 1.29 7.50
N TRP A 60 -2.27 0.59 6.47
CA TRP A 60 -0.84 0.37 6.28
C TRP A 60 -0.03 1.58 5.82
N ILE A 61 -0.67 2.61 5.24
CA ILE A 61 0.00 3.87 4.89
C ILE A 61 0.00 4.86 6.06
N ALA A 62 -0.65 4.52 7.18
CA ALA A 62 -0.67 5.39 8.36
C ALA A 62 0.75 5.56 8.93
N PRO A 63 1.11 6.74 9.46
CA PRO A 63 2.45 6.99 10.02
C PRO A 63 2.87 6.02 11.14
N ALA A 64 1.90 5.50 11.90
CA ALA A 64 2.13 4.55 12.98
C ALA A 64 2.19 3.08 12.52
N ALA A 65 1.88 2.79 11.26
CA ALA A 65 1.88 1.43 10.74
C ALA A 65 3.30 0.87 10.71
N ARG A 66 3.47 -0.32 11.29
CA ARG A 66 4.73 -1.06 11.26
C ARG A 66 4.54 -2.34 10.44
N PRO A 67 4.65 -2.28 9.11
CA PRO A 67 4.51 -3.47 8.29
C PRO A 67 5.64 -4.47 8.58
N THR A 68 5.34 -5.76 8.48
CA THR A 68 6.40 -6.78 8.46
C THR A 68 7.25 -6.61 7.20
N PRO A 69 8.51 -7.08 7.18
CA PRO A 69 9.35 -6.99 5.98
C PRO A 69 8.70 -7.61 4.73
N ALA A 70 7.99 -8.73 4.88
CA ALA A 70 7.28 -9.39 3.79
C ALA A 70 6.13 -8.53 3.23
N GLN A 71 5.37 -7.86 4.10
CA GLN A 71 4.29 -6.95 3.71
C GLN A 71 4.84 -5.71 2.99
N ALA A 72 5.91 -5.11 3.51
CA ALA A 72 6.57 -3.96 2.90
C ALA A 72 7.09 -4.32 1.49
N LEU A 73 7.81 -5.44 1.35
CA LEU A 73 8.33 -5.88 0.04
C LEU A 73 7.21 -6.15 -0.98
N ARG A 74 6.10 -6.78 -0.57
CA ARG A 74 4.96 -7.03 -1.44
C ARG A 74 4.37 -5.71 -1.98
N ARG A 75 4.23 -4.71 -1.11
CA ARG A 75 3.70 -3.39 -1.47
C ARG A 75 4.65 -2.60 -2.34
N ILE A 76 5.94 -2.60 -2.02
CA ILE A 76 6.97 -1.96 -2.86
C ILE A 76 6.96 -2.58 -4.27
N LYS A 77 6.90 -3.90 -4.38
CA LYS A 77 6.76 -4.58 -5.68
C LYS A 77 5.52 -4.10 -6.46
N ALA A 78 4.37 -3.98 -5.79
CA ALA A 78 3.14 -3.49 -6.41
C ALA A 78 3.26 -2.04 -6.87
N ILE A 79 3.85 -1.16 -6.05
CA ILE A 79 4.12 0.24 -6.40
C ILE A 79 5.05 0.32 -7.61
N CYS A 80 6.15 -0.44 -7.61
CA CYS A 80 7.10 -0.48 -8.73
C CYS A 80 6.46 -0.90 -10.06
N GLY A 81 5.44 -1.78 -10.03
CA GLY A 81 4.67 -2.18 -11.21
C GLY A 81 3.55 -1.22 -11.61
N ARG A 82 3.01 -0.44 -10.67
CA ARG A 82 1.88 0.48 -10.90
C ARG A 82 2.30 1.82 -11.51
N PHE A 83 3.47 2.33 -11.13
CA PHE A 83 3.97 3.63 -11.56
C PHE A 83 5.01 3.47 -12.68
N PRO A 84 4.77 4.01 -13.89
CA PRO A 84 5.67 3.81 -15.02
C PRO A 84 7.01 4.51 -14.82
N ASP A 85 7.01 5.76 -14.34
CA ASP A 85 8.23 6.53 -14.12
C ASP A 85 8.88 6.23 -12.75
N LEU A 86 10.21 6.37 -12.70
CA LEU A 86 10.99 6.04 -11.51
C LEU A 86 10.72 7.01 -10.35
N TYR A 87 10.58 8.29 -10.67
CA TYR A 87 10.38 9.34 -9.67
C TYR A 87 9.09 9.10 -8.88
N SER A 88 7.96 8.92 -9.57
CA SER A 88 6.66 8.70 -8.93
C SER A 88 6.65 7.42 -8.12
N ALA A 89 7.25 6.33 -8.62
CA ALA A 89 7.38 5.09 -7.86
C ALA A 89 8.16 5.31 -6.55
N MET A 90 9.32 5.95 -6.62
CA MET A 90 10.18 6.21 -5.46
C MET A 90 9.56 7.21 -4.48
N LEU A 91 8.86 8.24 -4.98
CA LEU A 91 8.11 9.20 -4.17
C LEU A 91 7.02 8.50 -3.35
N VAL A 92 6.24 7.64 -3.98
CA VAL A 92 5.18 6.88 -3.31
C VAL A 92 5.77 5.92 -2.28
N ILE A 93 6.85 5.21 -2.61
CA ILE A 93 7.55 4.33 -1.66
C ILE A 93 8.01 5.12 -0.42
N VAL A 94 8.65 6.27 -0.63
CA VAL A 94 9.14 7.13 0.45
C VAL A 94 8.01 7.63 1.36
N ALA A 95 6.88 8.02 0.76
CA ALA A 95 5.72 8.53 1.49
C ALA A 95 4.96 7.44 2.26
N THR A 96 4.88 6.23 1.70
CA THR A 96 4.04 5.14 2.24
C THR A 96 4.81 4.17 3.15
N HIS A 97 6.15 4.21 3.14
CA HIS A 97 6.99 3.34 3.97
C HIS A 97 7.95 4.16 4.86
N PRO A 98 7.44 5.09 5.69
CA PRO A 98 8.29 5.98 6.50
C PRO A 98 9.11 5.24 7.55
N ALA A 99 8.64 4.09 8.03
CA ALA A 99 9.31 3.26 9.02
C ALA A 99 10.43 2.37 8.46
N VAL A 100 10.60 2.31 7.13
CA VAL A 100 11.62 1.48 6.47
C VAL A 100 12.85 2.33 6.16
N SER A 101 14.03 1.83 6.53
CA SER A 101 15.29 2.55 6.28
C SER A 101 15.53 2.78 4.79
N ARG A 102 16.21 3.87 4.43
CA ARG A 102 16.52 4.20 3.03
C ARG A 102 17.40 3.14 2.36
N ASP A 103 18.27 2.48 3.11
CA ASP A 103 19.09 1.35 2.62
C ASP A 103 18.22 0.16 2.18
N MET A 104 17.25 -0.25 3.01
CA MET A 104 16.34 -1.34 2.67
C MET A 104 15.44 -0.98 1.49
N LEU A 105 14.95 0.26 1.44
CA LEU A 105 14.17 0.75 0.30
C LEU A 105 15.00 0.76 -0.99
N ALA A 106 16.27 1.18 -0.93
CA ALA A 106 17.15 1.19 -2.10
C ALA A 106 17.38 -0.22 -2.66
N MET A 107 17.59 -1.22 -1.79
CA MET A 107 17.70 -2.62 -2.21
C MET A 107 16.41 -3.14 -2.85
N ALA A 108 15.25 -2.86 -2.24
CA ALA A 108 13.95 -3.28 -2.77
C ALA A 108 13.63 -2.63 -4.12
N VAL A 109 13.90 -1.33 -4.27
CA VAL A 109 13.76 -0.62 -5.55
C VAL A 109 14.66 -1.26 -6.59
N LYS A 110 15.95 -1.47 -6.30
CA LYS A 110 16.87 -2.17 -7.21
C LYS A 110 16.39 -3.54 -7.64
N GLN A 111 15.77 -4.29 -6.74
CA GLN A 111 15.25 -5.63 -7.02
C GLN A 111 14.07 -5.61 -8.01
N PHE A 112 13.18 -4.62 -7.91
CA PHE A 112 11.93 -4.59 -8.68
C PHE A 112 11.94 -3.64 -9.89
N ARG A 113 12.92 -2.74 -10.00
CA ARG A 113 12.99 -1.70 -11.03
C ARG A 113 14.20 -1.88 -11.94
N LYS A 114 13.95 -2.37 -13.17
CA LYS A 114 14.99 -2.59 -14.20
C LYS A 114 15.69 -1.30 -14.63
N ASP A 115 15.00 -0.16 -14.61
CA ASP A 115 15.55 1.15 -14.93
C ASP A 115 16.61 1.66 -13.92
N THR A 116 16.79 0.94 -12.80
CA THR A 116 17.85 1.18 -11.81
C THR A 116 19.05 0.23 -11.93
N GLU A 117 19.03 -0.69 -12.90
CA GLU A 117 20.15 -1.61 -13.18
C GLU A 117 21.52 -0.92 -13.28
N PRO A 118 21.69 0.20 -14.01
CA PRO A 118 22.99 0.87 -14.11
C PRO A 118 23.42 1.63 -12.84
N LEU A 119 22.53 1.78 -11.85
CA LEU A 119 22.79 2.58 -10.66
C LEU A 119 23.29 1.67 -9.52
N SER A 120 24.24 2.14 -8.71
CA SER A 120 24.61 1.41 -7.49
C SER A 120 23.51 1.53 -6.42
N PRO A 121 23.47 0.64 -5.40
CA PRO A 121 22.55 0.79 -4.27
C PRO A 121 22.67 2.17 -3.58
N GLU A 122 23.88 2.71 -3.48
CA GLU A 122 24.12 4.05 -2.91
C GLU A 122 23.56 5.18 -3.78
N ASP A 123 23.56 5.03 -5.11
CA ASP A 123 22.94 6.00 -6.00
C ASP A 123 21.41 5.99 -5.83
N VAL A 124 20.79 4.80 -5.74
CA VAL A 124 19.35 4.68 -5.49
C VAL A 124 18.97 5.24 -4.12
N LYS A 125 19.79 4.99 -3.09
CA LYS A 125 19.61 5.62 -1.77
C LYS A 125 19.68 7.13 -1.85
N SER A 126 20.67 7.68 -2.57
CA SER A 126 20.82 9.13 -2.76
C SER A 126 19.61 9.74 -3.47
N LEU A 127 19.07 9.04 -4.47
CA LEU A 127 17.83 9.43 -5.14
C LEU A 127 16.65 9.46 -4.16
N LEU A 128 16.46 8.43 -3.32
CA LEU A 128 15.41 8.43 -2.28
C LEU A 128 15.54 9.61 -1.31
N VAL A 129 16.76 9.96 -0.91
CA VAL A 129 17.03 11.11 -0.04
C VAL A 129 16.72 12.43 -0.74
N SER A 130 17.07 12.56 -2.02
CA SER A 130 16.83 13.78 -2.79
C SER A 130 15.35 14.10 -2.98
N ILE A 131 14.50 13.08 -3.09
CA ILE A 131 13.05 13.25 -3.19
C ILE A 131 12.50 13.96 -1.95
N VAL A 132 12.99 13.60 -0.75
CA VAL A 132 12.54 14.21 0.52
C VAL A 132 13.01 15.65 0.65
N ASN A 133 14.24 15.94 0.21
CA ASN A 133 14.88 17.22 0.47
C ASN A 133 14.68 18.27 -0.65
N GLY A 134 14.39 17.84 -1.88
CA GLY A 134 14.32 18.74 -3.03
C GLY A 134 13.42 18.25 -4.17
N GLY A 135 12.57 17.25 -3.91
CA GLY A 135 11.53 16.80 -4.83
C GLY A 135 12.09 16.37 -6.20
N ASN A 136 11.29 16.61 -7.25
CA ASN A 136 11.60 16.15 -8.60
C ASN A 136 12.89 16.79 -9.17
N GLN A 137 13.12 18.08 -8.91
CA GLN A 137 14.29 18.79 -9.43
C GLN A 137 15.61 18.22 -8.89
N ALA A 138 15.67 17.95 -7.58
CA ALA A 138 16.86 17.35 -6.97
C ALA A 138 17.07 15.90 -7.43
N PHE A 139 16.00 15.14 -7.58
CA PHE A 139 16.03 13.78 -8.11
C PHE A 139 16.63 13.75 -9.53
N ASP A 140 16.11 14.59 -10.43
CA ASP A 140 16.60 14.69 -11.80
C ASP A 140 18.08 15.11 -11.87
N ALA A 141 18.49 16.05 -11.01
CA ALA A 141 19.88 16.49 -10.95
C ALA A 141 20.82 15.33 -10.55
N ILE A 142 20.47 14.55 -9.52
CA ILE A 142 21.24 13.37 -9.12
C ILE A 142 21.22 12.31 -10.23
N LEU A 143 20.05 12.02 -10.80
CA LEU A 143 19.94 11.00 -11.84
C LEU A 143 20.81 11.33 -13.06
N ARG A 144 20.86 12.60 -13.48
CA ARG A 144 21.72 13.07 -14.58
C ARG A 144 23.20 12.94 -14.23
N THR A 145 23.62 13.39 -13.04
CA THR A 145 25.05 13.31 -12.63
C THR A 145 25.53 11.86 -12.51
N ARG A 146 24.66 10.95 -12.03
CA ARG A 146 25.00 9.53 -11.91
C ARG A 146 25.02 8.79 -13.24
N LYS A 147 24.08 9.06 -14.15
CA LYS A 147 24.09 8.47 -15.50
C LYS A 147 25.28 8.95 -16.33
N ASN A 148 25.74 10.19 -16.13
CA ASN A 148 26.85 10.76 -16.89
C ASN A 148 28.23 10.47 -16.27
N GLY A 149 28.32 9.71 -15.16
CA GLY A 149 29.59 9.35 -14.52
C GLY A 149 30.32 10.50 -13.80
N GLU A 150 29.82 11.73 -13.88
CA GLU A 150 30.39 12.89 -13.19
C GLU A 150 29.98 12.87 -11.70
N ARG A 151 30.79 12.21 -10.85
CA ARG A 151 30.81 12.49 -9.42
C ARG A 151 31.44 13.86 -9.19
N LYS A 152 30.73 14.95 -9.51
CA LYS A 152 31.14 16.28 -9.04
C LYS A 152 30.91 16.34 -7.54
N ALA A 153 32.00 16.44 -6.79
CA ALA A 153 31.97 16.75 -5.37
C ALA A 153 31.14 18.04 -5.20
N ALA A 154 30.08 17.97 -4.39
CA ALA A 154 29.29 19.13 -4.06
C ALA A 154 30.18 20.11 -3.29
N ALA A 155 30.69 21.14 -3.96
CA ALA A 155 31.37 22.25 -3.32
C ALA A 155 30.31 23.02 -2.53
N ILE A 156 30.37 22.93 -1.20
CA ILE A 156 29.52 23.72 -0.29
C ILE A 156 30.00 25.18 -0.39
N PRO A 157 29.15 26.15 -0.81
CA PRO A 157 29.58 27.52 -1.12
C PRO A 157 30.04 28.37 0.09
N TRP A 158 29.99 27.83 1.31
CA TRP A 158 30.24 28.57 2.55
C TRP A 158 31.44 28.09 3.36
N ALA A 159 32.20 27.11 2.87
CA ALA A 159 33.52 26.83 3.43
C ALA A 159 34.49 27.89 2.91
N LYS A 160 34.51 29.06 3.57
CA LYS A 160 35.64 29.98 3.49
C LYS A 160 36.82 29.41 4.28
N GLU A 161 38.00 29.65 3.74
CA GLU A 161 39.34 29.31 4.25
C GLU A 161 39.52 29.52 5.76
#